data_AF-A0A2D5UMZ7-F1
#
_entry.id   AF-A0A2D5UMZ7-F1
#
_cell.length_a   1.000
_cell.length_b   1.000
_cell.length_c   1.000
_cell.angle_alpha   90.00
_cell.angle_beta   90.00
_cell.angle_gamma   90.00
#
_symmetry.space_group_name_H-M   'P 1'
#
loop_
_entity.id
_entity.type
_entity.pdbx_description
1 polymer ?
#
loop_
_entity_poly.entity_id
_entity_poly.type
_entity_poly.pdbx_seq_one_letter_code
_entity_poly.pdbx_strand_id
1 'polypeptide(L)'
;MVLSLHSTLGSIAQESNPILSDTVVPELKIINISEISIKSGEVWTQTNRLLETLLTDEEIREIGILNDSLVELVSSLLKSDMAHDLRTKNIRYLNNKRVYWKKFNDVLEIQKTTLASDIKNLNEYKNDFEDEIQIWKNTKTAILEEGTEPTVIQRVVELISQLSGVVDQVQQKNDKLLSMLDSTTEEGVLLIEHLDRIDKAISDKTSEIFVRHQPSFFATKYNNEGNWEFREPLIFFYEMEVVELEKYMKDNIPQVVFQLVLIIILIIVFKLIKNRLLRADTDESAFYKKLLLKIFTRYISAALILGLFASILIFENRPELFKDVIRLLVVVPLIILSITLVYRKFYKYLYLFGLVIYLQFIYLVL
;
A
#
# COMPACT_ATOMS: atom_id res chain seq x y z
N MET A 1 13.58 24.42 92.48
CA MET A 1 14.82 24.83 93.15
C MET A 1 15.97 24.37 92.28
N VAL A 2 16.63 25.35 91.66
CA VAL A 2 18.01 25.41 91.14
C VAL A 2 18.67 24.09 90.73
N LEU A 3 19.04 23.99 89.44
CA LEU A 3 20.46 23.90 89.05
C LEU A 3 20.62 24.12 87.54
N SER A 4 21.02 25.36 87.23
CA SER A 4 21.78 25.73 86.04
C SER A 4 23.13 25.00 86.02
N LEU A 5 23.63 24.65 84.85
CA LEU A 5 25.08 24.69 84.56
C LEU A 5 25.31 24.99 83.07
N HIS A 6 26.24 25.94 82.88
CA HIS A 6 26.71 26.62 81.68
C HIS A 6 27.38 25.67 80.65
N SER A 7 27.11 25.85 79.36
CA SER A 7 27.94 26.51 78.33
C SER A 7 29.04 25.64 77.70
N THR A 8 28.95 25.44 76.38
CA THR A 8 30.07 25.67 75.46
C THR A 8 29.52 26.01 74.07
N LEU A 9 30.06 27.10 73.51
CA LEU A 9 29.81 27.59 72.16
C LEU A 9 30.26 26.58 71.10
N GLY A 10 29.43 26.40 70.09
CA GLY A 10 29.78 25.81 68.81
C GLY A 10 28.75 26.26 67.78
N SER A 11 29.10 27.26 66.97
CA SER A 11 28.27 27.77 65.88
C SER A 11 28.01 26.69 64.84
N ILE A 12 26.74 26.35 64.59
CA ILE A 12 26.33 25.74 63.33
C ILE A 12 25.14 26.54 62.83
N ALA A 13 25.36 27.12 61.65
CA ALA A 13 24.47 28.04 60.97
C ALA A 13 23.14 27.40 60.59
N GLN A 14 22.12 28.24 60.64
CA GLN A 14 20.76 28.00 60.24
C GLN A 14 20.72 27.82 58.71
N GLU A 15 20.48 26.59 58.23
CA GLU A 15 20.11 26.34 56.83
C GLU A 15 18.73 26.96 56.59
N SER A 16 18.73 28.20 56.13
CA SER A 16 17.58 28.79 55.45
C SER A 16 17.42 28.05 54.12
N ASN A 17 16.38 27.22 54.01
CA ASN A 17 15.91 26.71 52.73
C ASN A 17 15.74 27.88 51.75
N PRO A 18 16.51 27.95 50.64
CA PRO A 18 16.21 28.93 49.61
C PRO A 18 14.93 28.47 48.92
N ILE A 19 13.96 29.38 48.88
CA ILE A 19 12.78 29.27 48.03
C ILE A 19 13.30 29.17 46.60
N LEU A 20 13.17 27.99 45.97
CA LEU A 20 13.36 27.80 44.55
C LEU A 20 12.24 28.56 43.81
N SER A 21 12.47 29.85 43.57
CA SER A 21 11.76 30.62 42.57
C SER A 21 12.53 30.48 41.26
N ASP A 22 12.39 29.33 40.61
CA ASP A 22 12.90 29.15 39.25
C ASP A 22 11.76 28.68 38.36
N THR A 23 10.83 29.60 38.11
CA THR A 23 10.03 29.53 36.88
C THR A 23 10.88 30.27 35.86
N VAL A 24 11.70 29.54 35.12
CA VAL A 24 12.33 30.08 33.90
C VAL A 24 11.19 30.44 32.96
N VAL A 25 10.77 31.71 32.98
CA VAL A 25 9.87 32.26 31.98
C VAL A 25 10.63 32.16 30.67
N PRO A 26 10.13 31.43 29.65
CA PRO A 26 10.82 31.37 28.37
C PRO A 26 11.00 32.80 27.87
N GLU A 27 12.25 33.18 27.64
CA GLU A 27 12.62 34.50 27.16
C GLU A 27 11.84 34.78 25.88
N LEU A 28 10.92 35.75 25.94
CA LEU A 28 10.05 36.07 24.81
C LEU A 28 10.94 36.56 23.67
N LYS A 29 10.94 35.84 22.55
CA LYS A 29 11.62 36.30 21.34
C LYS A 29 10.99 37.62 20.89
N ILE A 30 11.79 38.68 20.92
CA ILE A 30 11.43 40.06 20.57
C ILE A 30 12.47 40.56 19.57
N ILE A 31 12.03 41.28 18.54
CA ILE A 31 12.90 41.88 17.52
C ILE A 31 13.30 43.29 17.98
N ASN A 32 14.58 43.62 17.88
CA ASN A 32 15.07 44.96 18.21
C ASN A 32 14.49 46.01 17.25
N ILE A 33 14.11 47.20 17.75
CA ILE A 33 13.53 48.29 16.96
C ILE A 33 14.37 48.61 15.72
N SER A 34 15.70 48.61 15.85
CA SER A 34 16.62 48.93 14.75
C SER A 34 16.58 47.90 13.61
N GLU A 35 16.12 46.68 13.88
CA GLU A 35 16.06 45.58 12.92
C GLU A 35 14.67 45.37 12.32
N ILE A 36 13.62 45.97 12.90
CA ILE A 36 12.21 45.77 12.47
C ILE A 36 12.04 45.97 10.96
N SER A 37 12.65 47.01 10.39
CA SER A 37 12.52 47.30 8.95
C SER A 37 13.17 46.23 8.07
N ILE A 38 14.29 45.65 8.50
CA ILE A 38 15.01 44.60 7.77
C ILE A 38 14.26 43.28 7.93
N LYS A 39 13.95 42.90 9.18
CA LYS A 39 13.26 41.65 9.51
C LYS A 39 11.87 41.56 8.89
N SER A 40 11.11 42.64 8.88
CA SER A 40 9.81 42.67 8.21
C SER A 40 9.92 42.41 6.70
N GLY A 41 10.95 42.94 6.04
CA GLY A 41 11.22 42.66 4.62
C GLY A 41 11.68 41.23 4.36
N GLU A 42 12.51 40.67 5.23
CA GLU A 42 12.94 39.26 5.18
C GLU A 42 11.76 38.31 5.31
N VAL A 43 10.93 38.51 6.35
CA VAL A 43 9.73 37.71 6.62
C VAL A 43 8.75 37.80 5.46
N TRP A 44 8.54 39.00 4.92
CA TRP A 44 7.70 39.19 3.74
C TRP A 44 8.22 38.42 2.51
N THR A 45 9.51 38.49 2.25
CA THR A 45 10.15 37.77 1.13
C THR A 45 10.04 36.26 1.30
N GLN A 46 10.26 35.76 2.52
CA GLN A 46 10.12 34.35 2.86
C GLN A 46 8.66 33.89 2.73
N THR A 47 7.72 34.68 3.23
CA THR A 47 6.28 34.41 3.13
C THR A 47 5.84 34.27 1.67
N ASN A 48 6.25 35.21 0.80
CA ASN A 48 5.91 35.14 -0.62
C ASN A 48 6.52 33.91 -1.32
N ARG A 49 7.78 33.56 -1.00
CA ARG A 49 8.39 32.34 -1.54
C ARG A 49 7.65 31.09 -1.09
N LEU A 50 7.21 31.04 0.16
CA LEU A 50 6.42 29.92 0.66
C LEU A 50 5.06 29.85 -0.01
N LEU A 51 4.36 30.99 -0.18
CA LEU A 51 3.11 31.06 -0.93
C LEU A 51 3.23 30.54 -2.37
N GLU A 52 4.35 30.79 -3.05
CA GLU A 52 4.63 30.25 -4.39
C GLU A 52 4.78 28.72 -4.42
N THR A 53 5.11 28.10 -3.29
CA THR A 53 5.26 26.64 -3.16
C THR A 53 4.00 25.94 -2.66
N LEU A 54 3.04 26.68 -2.12
CA LEU A 54 1.77 26.13 -1.66
C LEU A 54 0.90 25.71 -2.84
N LEU A 55 0.09 24.68 -2.62
CA LEU A 55 -0.97 24.30 -3.55
C LEU A 55 -1.87 25.50 -3.85
N THR A 56 -1.94 25.86 -5.13
CA THR A 56 -2.83 26.89 -5.65
C THR A 56 -4.29 26.47 -5.46
N ASP A 57 -5.21 27.44 -5.49
CA ASP A 57 -6.64 27.11 -5.40
C ASP A 57 -7.12 26.29 -6.61
N GLU A 58 -6.46 26.44 -7.75
CA GLU A 58 -6.73 25.65 -8.94
C GLU A 58 -6.30 24.19 -8.75
N GLU A 59 -5.09 23.94 -8.25
CA GLU A 59 -4.62 22.58 -7.95
C GLU A 59 -5.54 21.87 -6.94
N ILE A 60 -5.95 22.56 -5.87
CA ILE A 60 -6.89 21.99 -4.89
C ILE A 60 -8.24 21.69 -5.52
N ARG A 61 -8.71 22.54 -6.45
CA ARG A 61 -9.95 22.29 -7.19
C ARG A 61 -9.82 21.07 -8.11
N GLU A 62 -8.71 20.92 -8.81
CA GLU A 62 -8.43 19.74 -9.65
C GLU A 62 -8.38 18.46 -8.81
N ILE A 63 -7.68 18.48 -7.68
CA ILE A 63 -7.64 17.37 -6.72
C ILE A 63 -9.06 17.03 -6.26
N GLY A 64 -9.87 18.04 -5.93
CA GLY A 64 -11.27 17.86 -5.54
C GLY A 64 -12.11 17.17 -6.62
N ILE A 65 -12.03 17.63 -7.87
CA ILE A 65 -12.76 17.03 -8.99
C ILE A 65 -12.36 15.56 -9.20
N LEU A 66 -11.05 15.25 -9.12
CA LEU A 66 -10.55 13.89 -9.25
C LEU A 66 -11.00 13.00 -8.08
N ASN A 67 -10.94 13.53 -6.85
CA ASN A 67 -11.38 12.83 -5.64
C ASN A 67 -12.87 12.49 -5.72
N ASP A 68 -13.71 13.48 -6.02
CA ASP A 68 -15.16 13.30 -6.12
C ASP A 68 -15.52 12.30 -7.21
N SER A 69 -14.83 12.37 -8.37
CA SER A 69 -15.03 11.42 -9.47
C SER A 69 -14.65 9.99 -9.07
N LEU A 70 -13.55 9.82 -8.33
CA LEU A 70 -13.11 8.53 -7.83
C LEU A 70 -14.10 7.95 -6.82
N VAL A 71 -14.48 8.74 -5.82
CA VAL A 71 -15.43 8.33 -4.77
C VAL A 71 -16.78 7.97 -5.38
N GLU A 72 -17.33 8.81 -6.27
CA GLU A 72 -18.62 8.53 -6.91
C GLU A 72 -18.57 7.27 -7.79
N LEU A 73 -17.48 7.07 -8.54
CA LEU A 73 -17.28 5.87 -9.34
C LEU A 73 -17.26 4.61 -8.46
N VAL A 74 -16.47 4.63 -7.39
CA VAL A 74 -16.38 3.49 -6.45
C VAL A 74 -17.75 3.25 -5.81
N SER A 75 -18.39 4.30 -5.29
CA SER A 75 -19.69 4.21 -4.62
C SER A 75 -20.77 3.62 -5.51
N SER A 76 -20.85 4.08 -6.76
CA SER A 76 -21.82 3.60 -7.75
C SER A 76 -21.59 2.12 -8.09
N LEU A 77 -20.34 1.74 -8.36
CA LEU A 77 -19.97 0.36 -8.65
C LEU A 77 -20.22 -0.55 -7.44
N LEU A 78 -19.91 -0.07 -6.24
CA LEU A 78 -20.02 -0.83 -5.00
C LEU A 78 -21.48 -1.08 -4.65
N LYS A 79 -22.34 -0.06 -4.74
CA LYS A 79 -23.80 -0.19 -4.58
C LYS A 79 -24.39 -1.21 -5.55
N SER A 80 -23.96 -1.17 -6.81
CA SER A 80 -24.39 -2.13 -7.83
C SER A 80 -23.96 -3.56 -7.51
N ASP A 81 -22.71 -3.75 -7.07
CA ASP A 81 -22.18 -5.08 -6.77
C ASP A 81 -22.77 -5.66 -5.47
N MET A 82 -22.95 -4.84 -4.43
CA MET A 82 -23.55 -5.23 -3.15
C MET A 82 -25.00 -5.71 -3.27
N ALA A 83 -25.71 -5.34 -4.34
CA ALA A 83 -27.05 -5.82 -4.62
C ALA A 83 -27.10 -7.32 -5.00
N HIS A 84 -25.97 -7.92 -5.36
CA HIS A 84 -25.89 -9.33 -5.74
C HIS A 84 -25.67 -10.23 -4.52
N ASP A 85 -26.41 -11.34 -4.43
CA ASP A 85 -26.19 -12.34 -3.38
C ASP A 85 -24.90 -13.14 -3.65
N LEU A 86 -23.86 -12.90 -2.85
CA LEU A 86 -22.57 -13.60 -2.94
C LEU A 86 -22.69 -15.12 -2.70
N ARG A 87 -23.72 -15.57 -1.97
CA ARG A 87 -23.92 -17.00 -1.65
C ARG A 87 -24.29 -17.83 -2.87
N THR A 88 -24.90 -17.23 -3.88
CA THR A 88 -25.29 -17.94 -5.11
C THR A 88 -24.15 -18.04 -6.12
N LYS A 89 -23.02 -17.37 -5.87
CA LYS A 89 -21.88 -17.32 -6.79
C LYS A 89 -20.89 -18.44 -6.52
N ASN A 90 -20.11 -18.83 -7.52
CA ASN A 90 -19.05 -19.84 -7.34
C ASN A 90 -17.75 -19.20 -6.81
N ILE A 91 -16.81 -20.01 -6.31
CA ILE A 91 -15.55 -19.52 -5.72
C ILE A 91 -14.71 -18.73 -6.74
N ARG A 92 -14.72 -19.14 -8.03
CA ARG A 92 -13.98 -18.46 -9.12
C ARG A 92 -14.46 -17.02 -9.29
N TYR A 93 -15.77 -16.82 -9.36
CA TYR A 93 -16.40 -15.50 -9.42
C TYR A 93 -16.02 -14.64 -8.21
N LEU A 94 -16.10 -15.21 -7.00
CA LEU A 94 -15.77 -14.49 -5.77
C LEU A 94 -14.29 -14.08 -5.72
N ASN A 95 -13.38 -14.94 -6.16
CA ASN A 95 -11.95 -14.60 -6.24
C ASN A 95 -11.66 -13.49 -7.26
N ASN A 96 -12.28 -13.54 -8.45
CA ASN A 96 -12.15 -12.48 -9.44
C ASN A 96 -12.71 -11.15 -8.90
N LYS A 97 -13.86 -11.19 -8.21
CA LYS A 97 -14.44 -10.00 -7.57
C LYS A 97 -13.58 -9.44 -6.44
N ARG A 98 -12.97 -10.31 -5.64
CA ARG A 98 -12.00 -9.91 -4.61
C ARG A 98 -10.81 -9.17 -5.22
N VAL A 99 -10.24 -9.72 -6.30
CA VAL A 99 -9.13 -9.09 -7.02
C VAL A 99 -9.53 -7.74 -7.61
N TYR A 100 -10.71 -7.67 -8.23
CA TYR A 100 -11.28 -6.45 -8.78
C TYR A 100 -11.41 -5.35 -7.71
N TRP A 101 -12.04 -5.65 -6.57
CA TRP A 101 -12.24 -4.68 -5.50
C TRP A 101 -10.95 -4.27 -4.80
N LYS A 102 -10.00 -5.20 -4.68
CA LYS A 102 -8.69 -4.87 -4.10
C LYS A 102 -7.92 -3.84 -4.94
N LYS A 103 -8.06 -3.85 -6.27
CA LYS A 103 -7.46 -2.79 -7.13
C LYS A 103 -8.03 -1.41 -6.79
N PHE A 104 -9.34 -1.28 -6.56
CA PHE A 104 -9.95 -0.01 -6.14
C PHE A 104 -9.53 0.39 -4.73
N ASN A 105 -9.41 -0.57 -3.81
CA ASN A 105 -8.86 -0.31 -2.48
C ASN A 105 -7.46 0.30 -2.57
N ASP A 106 -6.57 -0.30 -3.36
CA ASP A 106 -5.21 0.19 -3.53
C ASP A 106 -5.17 1.63 -4.08
N VAL A 107 -6.09 1.97 -5.00
CA VAL A 107 -6.24 3.34 -5.53
C VAL A 107 -6.72 4.32 -4.45
N LEU A 108 -7.72 3.94 -3.64
CA LEU A 108 -8.20 4.77 -2.54
C LEU A 108 -7.12 4.97 -1.47
N GLU A 109 -6.34 3.95 -1.13
CA GLU A 109 -5.22 4.07 -0.20
C GLU A 109 -4.17 5.07 -0.69
N ILE A 110 -3.79 5.00 -1.97
CA ILE A 110 -2.88 5.98 -2.58
C ILE A 110 -3.44 7.39 -2.42
N GLN A 111 -4.72 7.61 -2.79
CA GLN A 111 -5.37 8.92 -2.67
C GLN A 111 -5.38 9.44 -1.23
N LYS A 112 -5.71 8.58 -0.24
CA LYS A 112 -5.68 8.95 1.19
C LYS A 112 -4.28 9.35 1.64
N THR A 113 -3.25 8.62 1.24
CA THR A 113 -1.86 8.93 1.62
C THR A 113 -1.37 10.24 1.01
N THR A 114 -1.75 10.54 -0.24
CA THR A 114 -1.44 11.82 -0.89
C THR A 114 -2.11 12.98 -0.17
N LEU A 115 -3.44 12.90 0.05
CA LEU A 115 -4.19 13.95 0.75
C LEU A 115 -3.65 14.20 2.17
N ALA A 116 -3.37 13.12 2.92
CA ALA A 116 -2.79 13.24 4.26
C ALA A 116 -1.40 13.89 4.24
N SER A 117 -0.58 13.62 3.23
CA SER A 117 0.71 14.27 3.05
C SER A 117 0.56 15.77 2.76
N ASP A 118 -0.38 16.14 1.88
CA ASP A 118 -0.62 17.55 1.54
C ASP A 118 -1.14 18.34 2.75
N ILE A 119 -2.09 17.78 3.50
CA ILE A 119 -2.60 18.32 4.77
C ILE A 119 -1.46 18.52 5.77
N LYS A 120 -0.57 17.53 5.90
CA LYS A 120 0.58 17.61 6.81
C LYS A 120 1.50 18.77 6.42
N ASN A 121 1.86 18.88 5.14
CA ASN A 121 2.71 19.96 4.65
C ASN A 121 2.08 21.34 4.89
N LEU A 122 0.79 21.50 4.62
CA LEU A 122 0.07 22.75 4.91
C LEU A 122 0.07 23.09 6.40
N ASN A 123 -0.11 22.11 7.28
CA ASN A 123 -0.05 22.32 8.73
C ASN A 123 1.35 22.72 9.21
N GLU A 124 2.42 22.16 8.63
CA GLU A 124 3.79 22.58 8.93
C GLU A 124 3.99 24.06 8.59
N TYR A 125 3.59 24.50 7.39
CA TYR A 125 3.65 25.92 7.01
C TYR A 125 2.79 26.82 7.89
N LYS A 126 1.59 26.36 8.27
CA LYS A 126 0.70 27.09 9.15
C LYS A 126 1.37 27.35 10.50
N ASN A 127 1.97 26.33 11.10
CA ASN A 127 2.66 26.44 12.39
C ASN A 127 3.83 27.43 12.31
N ASP A 128 4.64 27.38 11.24
CA ASP A 128 5.74 28.32 11.02
C ASP A 128 5.25 29.78 10.98
N PHE A 129 4.13 30.04 10.30
CA PHE A 129 3.53 31.38 10.25
C PHE A 129 2.91 31.81 11.59
N GLU A 130 2.29 30.89 12.33
CA GLU A 130 1.73 31.17 13.67
C GLU A 130 2.82 31.52 14.68
N ASP A 131 3.96 30.81 14.64
CA ASP A 131 5.14 31.11 15.45
C ASP A 131 5.70 32.50 15.12
N GLU A 132 5.82 32.83 13.83
CA GLU A 132 6.29 34.14 13.37
C GLU A 132 5.32 35.25 13.83
N ILE A 133 4.01 35.06 13.67
CA ILE A 133 2.98 35.98 14.16
C ILE A 133 3.15 36.23 15.67
N GLN A 134 3.45 35.20 16.45
CA GLN A 134 3.63 35.33 17.89
C GLN A 134 4.87 36.18 18.22
N ILE A 135 5.98 36.00 17.51
CA ILE A 135 7.19 36.85 17.64
C ILE A 135 6.85 38.31 17.35
N TRP A 136 6.10 38.58 16.29
CA TRP A 136 5.70 39.95 15.94
C TRP A 136 4.69 40.57 16.91
N LYS A 137 3.77 39.77 17.48
CA LYS A 137 2.87 40.21 18.55
C LYS A 137 3.66 40.59 19.81
N ASN A 138 4.64 39.79 20.21
CA ASN A 138 5.51 40.11 21.34
C ASN A 138 6.31 41.39 21.07
N THR A 139 6.85 41.53 19.85
CA THR A 139 7.58 42.73 19.41
C THR A 139 6.69 43.97 19.44
N LYS A 140 5.44 43.88 18.97
CA LYS A 140 4.47 44.98 19.03
C LYS A 140 4.25 45.47 20.45
N THR A 141 4.12 44.56 21.41
CA THR A 141 3.92 44.91 22.84
C THR A 141 5.14 45.64 23.39
N ALA A 142 6.36 45.14 23.13
CA ALA A 142 7.60 45.78 23.59
C ALA A 142 7.76 47.21 23.05
N ILE A 143 7.56 47.42 21.73
CA ILE A 143 7.74 48.74 21.13
C ILE A 143 6.66 49.76 21.54
N LEU A 144 5.49 49.30 21.95
CA LEU A 144 4.44 50.15 22.52
C LEU A 144 4.81 50.66 23.92
N GLU A 145 5.44 49.81 24.74
CA GLU A 145 5.93 50.18 26.08
C GLU A 145 7.11 51.15 26.01
N GLU A 146 7.97 51.04 25.00
CA GLU A 146 9.13 51.91 24.78
C GLU A 146 8.79 53.28 24.17
N GLY A 147 7.53 53.52 23.77
CA GLY A 147 7.11 54.82 23.21
C GLY A 147 7.65 55.08 21.79
N THR A 148 7.74 54.03 20.97
CA THR A 148 8.29 54.08 19.60
C THR A 148 7.43 54.93 18.66
N GLU A 149 8.03 55.42 17.56
CA GLU A 149 7.31 56.16 16.51
C GLU A 149 6.11 55.39 15.93
N PRO A 150 4.95 56.06 15.69
CA PRO A 150 3.74 55.42 15.17
C PRO A 150 3.93 54.66 13.85
N THR A 151 4.86 55.12 13.00
CA THR A 151 5.18 54.52 11.70
C THR A 151 5.75 53.10 11.83
N VAL A 152 6.60 52.86 12.84
CA VAL A 152 7.19 51.54 13.13
C VAL A 152 6.11 50.59 13.64
N ILE A 153 5.25 51.09 14.54
CA ILE A 153 4.12 50.32 15.08
C ILE A 153 3.16 49.90 13.96
N GLN A 154 2.84 50.82 13.05
CA GLN A 154 1.97 50.53 11.92
C GLN A 154 2.53 49.41 11.03
N ARG A 155 3.84 49.44 10.73
CA ARG A 155 4.49 48.39 9.93
C ARG A 155 4.37 47.00 10.57
N VAL A 156 4.57 46.91 11.88
CA VAL A 156 4.41 45.65 12.62
C VAL A 156 2.97 45.16 12.57
N VAL A 157 1.99 46.06 12.72
CA VAL A 157 0.56 45.72 12.62
C VAL A 157 0.19 45.22 11.22
N GLU A 158 0.66 45.89 10.17
CA GLU A 158 0.43 45.48 8.79
C GLU A 158 1.02 44.09 8.51
N LEU A 159 2.25 43.83 8.97
CA LEU A 159 2.89 42.51 8.80
C LEU A 159 2.11 41.41 9.53
N ILE A 160 1.70 41.63 10.78
CA ILE A 160 0.87 40.67 11.53
C ILE A 160 -0.42 40.38 10.78
N SER A 161 -1.08 41.42 10.23
CA SER A 161 -2.32 41.26 9.46
C SER A 161 -2.10 40.45 8.18
N GLN A 162 -0.99 40.67 7.48
CA GLN A 162 -0.65 39.92 6.27
C GLN A 162 -0.37 38.45 6.58
N LEU A 163 0.47 38.17 7.59
CA LEU A 163 0.75 36.80 8.03
C LEU A 163 -0.52 36.08 8.48
N SER A 164 -1.41 36.77 9.22
CA SER A 164 -2.70 36.20 9.64
C SER A 164 -3.58 35.85 8.43
N GLY A 165 -3.59 36.71 7.40
CA GLY A 165 -4.30 36.42 6.15
C GLY A 165 -3.74 35.20 5.40
N VAL A 166 -2.43 34.97 5.46
CA VAL A 166 -1.80 33.76 4.91
C VAL A 166 -2.20 32.52 5.71
N VAL A 167 -2.19 32.59 7.05
CA VAL A 167 -2.66 31.50 7.92
C VAL A 167 -4.11 31.15 7.61
N ASP A 168 -4.98 32.13 7.43
CA ASP A 168 -6.39 31.92 7.07
C ASP A 168 -6.53 31.23 5.70
N GLN A 169 -5.72 31.62 4.70
CA GLN A 169 -5.71 30.97 3.39
C GLN A 169 -5.24 29.51 3.49
N VAL A 170 -4.17 29.24 4.24
CA VAL A 170 -3.67 27.88 4.48
C VAL A 170 -4.74 27.04 5.18
N GLN A 171 -5.43 27.59 6.18
CA GLN A 171 -6.51 26.91 6.88
C GLN A 171 -7.66 26.54 5.93
N GLN A 172 -8.12 27.46 5.09
CA GLN A 172 -9.20 27.17 4.13
C GLN A 172 -8.82 26.07 3.14
N LYS A 173 -7.56 26.03 2.70
CA LYS A 173 -7.03 24.97 1.83
C LYS A 173 -7.00 23.62 2.56
N ASN A 174 -6.56 23.63 3.82
CA ASN A 174 -6.52 22.46 4.66
C ASN A 174 -7.91 21.86 4.91
N ASP A 175 -8.90 22.70 5.20
CA ASP A 175 -10.30 22.28 5.42
C ASP A 175 -10.88 21.59 4.17
N LYS A 176 -10.56 22.08 2.97
CA LYS A 176 -10.97 21.46 1.70
C LYS A 176 -10.34 20.08 1.53
N LEU A 177 -9.03 19.95 1.75
CA LEU A 177 -8.33 18.66 1.62
C LEU A 177 -8.78 17.66 2.69
N LEU A 178 -9.05 18.12 3.91
CA LEU A 178 -9.61 17.29 4.98
C LEU A 178 -10.98 16.73 4.60
N SER A 179 -11.88 17.56 4.07
CA SER A 179 -13.17 17.08 3.59
C SER A 179 -13.03 16.02 2.49
N MET A 180 -12.05 16.15 1.59
CA MET A 180 -11.76 15.14 0.57
C MET A 180 -11.24 13.85 1.19
N LEU A 181 -10.32 13.95 2.16
CA LEU A 181 -9.77 12.81 2.88
C LEU A 181 -10.86 12.04 3.64
N ASP A 182 -11.78 12.74 4.28
CA ASP A 182 -12.91 12.15 5.01
C ASP A 182 -13.81 11.36 4.04
N SER A 183 -14.19 11.95 2.91
CA SER A 183 -15.03 11.28 1.91
C SER A 183 -14.39 10.01 1.34
N THR A 184 -13.09 10.07 1.04
CA THR A 184 -12.32 8.93 0.51
C THR A 184 -12.12 7.85 1.58
N THR A 185 -11.99 8.25 2.85
CA THR A 185 -11.89 7.33 3.97
C THR A 185 -13.21 6.60 4.22
N GLU A 186 -14.33 7.32 4.19
CA GLU A 186 -15.67 6.73 4.34
C GLU A 186 -15.95 5.68 3.26
N GLU A 187 -15.71 6.02 1.99
CA GLU A 187 -15.89 5.07 0.88
C GLU A 187 -14.91 3.89 0.97
N GLY A 188 -13.66 4.14 1.42
CA GLY A 188 -12.68 3.09 1.68
C GLY A 188 -13.12 2.09 2.73
N VAL A 189 -13.78 2.54 3.81
CA VAL A 189 -14.34 1.65 4.84
C VAL A 189 -15.43 0.75 4.26
N LEU A 190 -16.36 1.31 3.48
CA LEU A 190 -17.43 0.53 2.83
C LEU A 190 -16.87 -0.53 1.88
N LEU A 191 -15.82 -0.20 1.13
CA LEU A 191 -15.15 -1.13 0.23
C LEU A 191 -14.50 -2.27 1.02
N ILE A 192 -13.79 -1.97 2.11
CA ILE A 192 -13.15 -2.98 2.98
C ILE A 192 -14.21 -3.92 3.58
N GLU A 193 -15.32 -3.40 4.06
CA GLU A 193 -16.44 -4.22 4.56
C GLU A 193 -16.97 -5.18 3.49
N HIS A 194 -17.06 -4.72 2.23
CA HIS A 194 -17.47 -5.57 1.11
C HIS A 194 -16.42 -6.64 0.77
N LEU A 195 -15.13 -6.31 0.80
CA LEU A 195 -14.05 -7.28 0.67
C LEU A 195 -14.13 -8.37 1.75
N ASP A 196 -14.38 -7.99 3.00
CA ASP A 196 -14.56 -8.93 4.11
C ASP A 196 -15.76 -9.85 3.90
N ARG A 197 -16.87 -9.33 3.34
CA ARG A 197 -18.04 -10.15 2.95
C ARG A 197 -17.68 -11.16 1.86
N ILE A 198 -16.88 -10.77 0.88
CA ILE A 198 -16.38 -11.66 -0.17
C ILE A 198 -15.47 -12.74 0.43
N ASP A 199 -14.52 -12.37 1.29
CA ASP A 199 -13.59 -13.30 1.93
C ASP A 199 -14.32 -14.30 2.82
N LYS A 200 -15.36 -13.85 3.54
CA LYS A 200 -16.25 -14.73 4.28
C LYS A 200 -17.00 -15.70 3.37
N ALA A 201 -17.58 -15.23 2.27
CA ALA A 201 -18.28 -16.09 1.32
C ALA A 201 -17.35 -17.15 0.68
N ILE A 202 -16.09 -16.79 0.42
CA ILE A 202 -15.06 -17.73 -0.05
C ILE A 202 -14.76 -18.77 1.04
N SER A 203 -14.57 -18.34 2.29
CA SER A 203 -14.29 -19.21 3.43
C SER A 203 -15.43 -20.20 3.70
N ASP A 204 -16.68 -19.71 3.67
CA ASP A 204 -17.88 -20.52 3.89
C ASP A 204 -17.99 -21.61 2.82
N LYS A 205 -17.84 -21.25 1.54
CA LYS A 205 -17.86 -22.22 0.42
C LYS A 205 -16.71 -23.20 0.45
N THR A 206 -15.52 -22.74 0.85
CA THR A 206 -14.36 -23.62 1.03
C THR A 206 -14.63 -24.62 2.15
N SER A 207 -15.25 -24.18 3.24
CA SER A 207 -15.64 -25.06 4.36
C SER A 207 -16.70 -26.07 3.96
N GLU A 208 -17.69 -25.68 3.15
CA GLU A 208 -18.70 -26.59 2.58
C GLU A 208 -18.09 -27.71 1.74
N ILE A 209 -16.97 -27.47 1.04
CA ILE A 209 -16.24 -28.50 0.30
C ILE A 209 -15.67 -29.56 1.27
N PHE A 210 -15.24 -29.18 2.46
CA PHE A 210 -14.68 -30.11 3.45
C PHE A 210 -15.77 -30.79 4.31
N VAL A 211 -16.98 -30.26 4.35
CA VAL A 211 -18.13 -30.93 4.98
C VAL A 211 -18.65 -32.02 4.04
N ARG A 212 -18.77 -33.24 4.57
CA ARG A 212 -19.01 -34.53 3.88
C ARG A 212 -20.38 -34.66 3.17
N HIS A 213 -21.01 -33.57 2.74
CA HIS A 213 -22.34 -33.51 2.12
C HIS A 213 -22.31 -32.87 0.73
N GLN A 214 -21.21 -33.04 0.01
CA GLN A 214 -21.23 -32.80 -1.44
C GLN A 214 -22.21 -33.79 -2.09
N PRO A 215 -23.16 -33.32 -2.92
CA PRO A 215 -23.89 -34.22 -3.78
C PRO A 215 -22.87 -35.06 -4.56
N SER A 216 -23.11 -36.37 -4.66
CA SER A 216 -22.36 -37.25 -5.55
C SER A 216 -22.15 -36.57 -6.92
N PHE A 217 -21.04 -36.82 -7.62
CA PHE A 217 -20.82 -36.34 -9.00
C PHE A 217 -22.00 -36.63 -9.94
N PHE A 218 -22.85 -37.59 -9.58
CA PHE A 218 -24.06 -38.00 -10.30
C PHE A 218 -25.36 -37.28 -9.87
N ALA A 219 -25.33 -36.48 -8.80
CA ALA A 219 -26.47 -35.74 -8.27
C ALA A 219 -26.56 -34.29 -8.78
N THR A 220 -25.52 -33.79 -9.44
CA THR A 220 -25.59 -32.58 -10.25
C THR A 220 -26.55 -32.81 -11.42
N LYS A 221 -27.55 -31.93 -11.55
CA LYS A 221 -28.59 -31.94 -12.59
C LYS A 221 -27.99 -31.68 -13.99
N TYR A 222 -27.20 -32.63 -14.51
CA TYR A 222 -26.70 -32.61 -15.89
C TYR A 222 -27.70 -33.21 -16.89
N ASN A 223 -28.86 -33.67 -16.43
CA ASN A 223 -29.85 -34.40 -17.23
C ASN A 223 -31.00 -33.54 -17.77
N ASN A 224 -30.86 -32.21 -17.80
CA ASN A 224 -31.81 -31.35 -18.50
C ASN A 224 -31.27 -31.07 -19.91
N GLU A 225 -31.75 -31.84 -20.88
CA GLU A 225 -31.41 -31.76 -22.31
C GLU A 225 -31.68 -30.36 -22.94
N GLY A 226 -32.36 -29.45 -22.23
CA GLY A 226 -32.64 -28.07 -22.65
C GLY A 226 -31.69 -26.97 -22.13
N ASN A 227 -30.74 -27.28 -21.23
CA ASN A 227 -29.88 -26.26 -20.57
C ASN A 227 -28.39 -26.35 -20.97
N TRP A 228 -28.06 -26.95 -22.11
CA TRP A 228 -26.69 -26.93 -22.64
C TRP A 228 -26.40 -25.60 -23.36
N GLU A 229 -26.55 -24.49 -22.65
CA GLU A 229 -26.09 -23.19 -23.13
C GLU A 229 -24.59 -23.07 -22.92
N PHE A 230 -23.80 -23.86 -23.65
CA PHE A 230 -22.32 -23.75 -23.66
C PHE A 230 -21.83 -22.37 -24.11
N ARG A 231 -22.70 -21.53 -24.69
CA ARG A 231 -22.35 -20.19 -25.18
C ARG A 231 -22.23 -19.16 -24.06
N GLU A 232 -23.12 -19.14 -23.08
CA GLU A 232 -23.08 -18.10 -22.03
C GLU A 232 -21.83 -18.21 -21.13
N PRO A 233 -21.40 -19.39 -20.66
CA PRO A 233 -20.15 -19.54 -19.89
C PRO A 233 -18.91 -19.17 -20.69
N LEU A 234 -18.88 -19.48 -21.99
CA LEU A 234 -17.75 -19.16 -22.88
C LEU A 234 -17.65 -17.67 -23.20
N ILE A 235 -18.79 -17.00 -23.42
CA ILE A 235 -18.84 -15.55 -23.63
C ILE A 235 -18.43 -14.84 -22.33
N PHE A 236 -18.97 -15.27 -21.18
CA PHE A 236 -18.58 -14.73 -19.87
C PHE A 236 -17.09 -14.95 -19.57
N PHE A 237 -16.53 -16.12 -19.88
CA PHE A 237 -15.11 -16.42 -19.75
C PHE A 237 -14.24 -15.50 -20.61
N TYR A 238 -14.64 -15.28 -21.87
CA TYR A 238 -13.89 -14.43 -22.78
C TYR A 238 -13.98 -12.94 -22.40
N GLU A 239 -15.20 -12.43 -22.18
CA GLU A 239 -15.44 -11.01 -21.91
C GLU A 239 -14.92 -10.57 -20.54
N MET A 240 -14.96 -11.44 -19.53
CA MET A 240 -14.51 -11.09 -18.19
C MET A 240 -13.06 -11.49 -17.93
N GLU A 241 -12.66 -12.73 -18.26
CA GLU A 241 -11.37 -13.25 -17.77
C GLU A 241 -10.21 -13.01 -18.73
N VAL A 242 -10.44 -13.14 -20.04
CA VAL A 242 -9.38 -12.90 -21.04
C VAL A 242 -9.09 -11.40 -21.14
N VAL A 243 -10.13 -10.56 -21.17
CA VAL A 243 -9.96 -9.10 -21.18
C VAL A 243 -9.29 -8.62 -19.89
N GLU A 244 -9.67 -9.16 -18.72
CA GLU A 244 -9.02 -8.79 -17.46
C GLU A 244 -7.56 -9.26 -17.41
N LEU A 245 -7.24 -10.45 -17.93
CA LEU A 245 -5.87 -10.92 -18.04
C LEU A 245 -5.04 -10.04 -18.98
N GLU A 246 -5.58 -9.69 -20.15
CA GLU A 246 -4.89 -8.83 -21.11
C GLU A 246 -4.60 -7.46 -20.51
N LYS A 247 -5.61 -6.84 -19.88
CA LYS A 247 -5.46 -5.55 -19.19
C LYS A 247 -4.41 -5.66 -18.08
N TYR A 248 -4.51 -6.69 -17.23
CA TYR A 248 -3.56 -6.92 -16.16
C TYR A 248 -2.11 -7.05 -16.67
N MET A 249 -1.90 -7.78 -17.78
CA MET A 249 -0.57 -7.94 -18.37
C MET A 249 -0.03 -6.64 -18.98
N LYS A 250 -0.89 -5.79 -19.54
CA LYS A 250 -0.52 -4.45 -20.03
C LYS A 250 -0.16 -3.50 -18.90
N ASP A 251 -0.93 -3.53 -17.82
CA ASP A 251 -0.69 -2.69 -16.64
C ASP A 251 0.58 -3.12 -15.89
N ASN A 252 1.02 -4.38 -16.04
CA ASN A 252 2.17 -4.96 -15.34
C ASN A 252 3.33 -5.35 -16.28
N ILE A 253 3.55 -4.61 -17.37
CA ILE A 253 4.66 -4.85 -18.31
C ILE A 253 6.03 -4.93 -17.60
N PRO A 254 6.39 -4.04 -16.65
CA PRO A 254 7.68 -4.13 -15.94
C PRO A 254 7.88 -5.48 -15.25
N GLN A 255 6.83 -6.00 -14.60
CA GLN A 255 6.82 -7.29 -13.91
C GLN A 255 6.97 -8.45 -14.91
N VAL A 256 6.34 -8.35 -16.08
CA VAL A 256 6.51 -9.33 -17.18
C VAL A 256 7.94 -9.35 -17.69
N VAL A 257 8.54 -8.18 -17.93
CA VAL A 257 9.94 -8.09 -18.36
C VAL A 257 10.87 -8.65 -17.29
N PHE A 258 10.67 -8.28 -16.02
CA PHE A 258 11.43 -8.80 -14.90
C PHE A 258 11.35 -10.34 -14.79
N GLN A 259 10.14 -10.90 -14.92
CA GLN A 259 9.90 -12.33 -14.92
C GLN A 259 10.67 -13.06 -16.04
N LEU A 260 10.66 -12.50 -17.26
CA LEU A 260 11.39 -13.08 -18.40
C LEU A 260 12.91 -13.02 -18.18
N VAL A 261 13.42 -11.88 -17.71
CA VAL A 261 14.84 -11.72 -17.38
C VAL A 261 15.25 -12.69 -16.28
N LEU A 262 14.44 -12.86 -15.23
CA LEU A 262 14.67 -13.81 -14.16
C LEU A 262 14.77 -15.25 -14.70
N ILE A 263 13.85 -15.66 -15.58
CA ILE A 263 13.91 -16.99 -16.22
C ILE A 263 15.21 -17.17 -17.02
N ILE A 264 15.62 -16.16 -17.80
CA ILE A 264 16.86 -16.22 -18.58
C ILE A 264 18.08 -16.36 -17.65
N ILE A 265 18.15 -15.57 -16.59
CA ILE A 265 19.22 -15.63 -15.59
C ILE A 265 19.25 -17.02 -14.94
N LEU A 266 18.10 -17.56 -14.54
CA LEU A 266 18.00 -18.90 -13.96
C LEU A 266 18.48 -19.98 -14.94
N ILE A 267 18.14 -19.89 -16.24
CA ILE A 267 18.63 -20.82 -17.26
C ILE A 267 20.17 -20.76 -17.33
N ILE A 268 20.76 -19.56 -17.31
CA ILE A 268 22.22 -19.38 -17.34
C ILE A 268 22.85 -19.96 -16.08
N VAL A 269 22.33 -19.64 -14.90
CA VAL A 269 22.83 -20.14 -13.61
C VAL A 269 22.77 -21.66 -13.55
N PHE A 270 21.65 -22.28 -13.91
CA PHE A 270 21.51 -23.74 -13.90
C PHE A 270 22.44 -24.40 -14.93
N LYS A 271 22.67 -23.77 -16.10
CA LYS A 271 23.65 -24.23 -17.09
C LYS A 271 25.09 -24.17 -16.55
N LEU A 272 25.45 -23.10 -15.84
CA LEU A 272 26.77 -22.97 -15.20
C LEU A 272 26.99 -24.03 -14.11
N ILE A 273 25.97 -24.26 -13.27
CA ILE A 273 26.00 -25.29 -12.22
C ILE A 273 26.18 -26.68 -12.84
N LYS A 274 25.42 -27.01 -13.90
CA LYS A 274 25.58 -28.26 -14.66
C LYS A 274 27.03 -28.43 -15.13
N ASN A 275 27.60 -27.40 -15.75
CA ASN A 275 28.96 -27.48 -16.30
C ASN A 275 30.03 -27.64 -15.21
N ARG A 276 29.83 -27.06 -14.03
CA ARG A 276 30.71 -27.26 -12.86
C ARG A 276 30.57 -28.68 -12.29
N LEU A 277 29.34 -29.18 -12.14
CA LEU A 277 29.07 -30.54 -11.66
C LEU A 277 29.67 -31.62 -12.55
N LEU A 278 29.70 -31.41 -13.88
CA LEU A 278 30.33 -32.33 -14.84
C LEU A 278 31.86 -32.32 -14.79
N ARG A 279 32.48 -31.21 -14.36
CA ARG A 279 33.94 -31.07 -14.26
C ARG A 279 34.49 -31.51 -12.91
N ALA A 280 33.64 -31.64 -11.89
CA ALA A 280 34.04 -32.10 -10.58
C ALA A 280 34.26 -33.62 -10.63
N ASP A 281 35.51 -34.03 -10.80
CA ASP A 281 35.96 -35.42 -10.65
C ASP A 281 35.69 -35.85 -9.21
N THR A 282 34.78 -36.79 -8.99
CA THR A 282 34.50 -37.32 -7.65
C THR A 282 33.60 -38.55 -7.72
N ASP A 283 33.94 -39.52 -6.85
CA ASP A 283 33.40 -40.87 -6.67
C ASP A 283 31.98 -41.11 -7.18
N GLU A 284 31.84 -42.16 -7.99
CA GLU A 284 30.56 -42.66 -8.53
C GLU A 284 29.56 -43.12 -7.45
N SER A 285 29.93 -43.18 -6.17
CA SER A 285 29.10 -43.71 -5.08
C SER A 285 28.13 -42.70 -4.46
N ALA A 286 28.25 -41.40 -4.73
CA ALA A 286 27.39 -40.38 -4.11
C ALA A 286 26.00 -40.30 -4.79
N PHE A 287 25.01 -41.04 -4.25
CA PHE A 287 23.61 -41.05 -4.70
C PHE A 287 23.03 -39.64 -4.94
N TYR A 288 23.26 -38.71 -4.01
CA TYR A 288 22.77 -37.33 -4.11
C TYR A 288 23.38 -36.53 -5.26
N LYS A 289 24.67 -36.74 -5.59
CA LYS A 289 25.32 -36.09 -6.73
C LYS A 289 24.73 -36.59 -8.04
N LYS A 290 24.44 -37.90 -8.16
CA LYS A 290 23.76 -38.49 -9.32
C LYS A 290 22.34 -37.95 -9.49
N LEU A 291 21.60 -37.75 -8.39
CA LEU A 291 20.26 -37.16 -8.42
C LEU A 291 20.30 -35.69 -8.86
N LEU A 292 21.19 -34.88 -8.28
CA LEU A 292 21.37 -33.48 -8.67
C LEU A 292 21.80 -33.36 -10.13
N LEU A 293 22.74 -34.18 -10.58
CA LEU A 293 23.16 -34.20 -11.98
C LEU A 293 21.99 -34.49 -12.92
N LYS A 294 21.09 -35.43 -12.58
CA LYS A 294 19.88 -35.71 -13.38
C LYS A 294 18.94 -34.50 -13.48
N ILE A 295 18.76 -33.75 -12.38
CA ILE A 295 17.94 -32.53 -12.34
C ILE A 295 18.60 -31.42 -13.19
N PHE A 296 19.87 -31.12 -12.96
CA PHE A 296 20.62 -30.09 -13.68
C PHE A 296 20.91 -30.44 -15.14
N THR A 297 20.80 -31.71 -15.54
CA THR A 297 20.85 -32.09 -16.97
C THR A 297 19.67 -31.50 -17.75
N ARG A 298 18.50 -31.36 -17.12
CA ARG A 298 17.33 -30.65 -17.63
C ARG A 298 17.26 -29.22 -17.07
N TYR A 299 18.38 -28.49 -17.13
CA TYR A 299 18.54 -27.13 -16.60
C TYR A 299 17.43 -26.16 -17.05
N ILE A 300 16.96 -26.25 -18.30
CA ILE A 300 15.85 -25.41 -18.80
C ILE A 300 14.56 -25.70 -18.05
N SER A 301 14.17 -26.97 -17.91
CA SER A 301 12.94 -27.36 -17.19
C SER A 301 13.00 -26.97 -15.72
N ALA A 302 14.15 -27.16 -15.07
CA ALA A 302 14.33 -26.78 -13.67
C ALA A 302 14.27 -25.25 -13.47
N ALA A 303 14.89 -24.48 -14.36
CA ALA A 303 14.81 -23.02 -14.36
C ALA A 303 13.39 -22.51 -14.66
N LEU A 304 12.66 -23.15 -15.59
CA LEU A 304 11.26 -22.82 -15.89
C LEU A 304 10.34 -23.10 -14.71
N ILE A 305 10.48 -24.24 -14.02
CA ILE A 305 9.68 -24.53 -12.82
C ILE A 305 9.94 -23.44 -11.78
N LEU A 306 11.19 -23.19 -11.41
CA LEU A 306 11.52 -22.21 -10.38
C LEU A 306 11.11 -20.79 -10.78
N GLY A 307 11.36 -20.40 -12.03
CA GLY A 307 10.97 -19.10 -12.56
C GLY A 307 9.46 -18.92 -12.57
N LEU A 308 8.69 -19.89 -13.07
CA LEU A 308 7.23 -19.83 -13.07
C LEU A 308 6.67 -19.84 -11.64
N PHE A 309 7.28 -20.54 -10.68
CA PHE A 309 6.90 -20.44 -9.27
C PHE A 309 7.13 -19.04 -8.71
N ALA A 310 8.21 -18.35 -9.11
CA ALA A 310 8.49 -16.98 -8.69
C ALA A 310 7.42 -15.97 -9.16
N SER A 311 6.64 -16.31 -10.20
CA SER A 311 5.51 -15.47 -10.65
C SER A 311 4.47 -15.23 -9.55
N ILE A 312 4.38 -16.13 -8.56
CA ILE A 312 3.47 -15.97 -7.41
C ILE A 312 3.83 -14.74 -6.57
N LEU A 313 5.11 -14.39 -6.48
CA LEU A 313 5.62 -13.26 -5.73
C LEU A 313 5.68 -11.98 -6.56
N ILE A 314 5.92 -12.11 -7.87
CA ILE A 314 6.13 -10.98 -8.77
C ILE A 314 4.80 -10.34 -9.21
N PHE A 315 3.73 -11.15 -9.32
CA PHE A 315 2.43 -10.72 -9.80
C PHE A 315 1.40 -10.69 -8.66
N GLU A 316 1.25 -9.51 -8.05
CA GLU A 316 0.25 -9.23 -7.03
C GLU A 316 -1.14 -9.02 -7.65
N ASN A 317 -2.21 -9.39 -6.93
CA ASN A 317 -3.59 -9.20 -7.38
C ASN A 317 -3.88 -9.78 -8.79
N ARG A 318 -3.23 -10.90 -9.13
CA ARG A 318 -3.38 -11.56 -10.45
C ARG A 318 -4.76 -12.23 -10.62
N PRO A 319 -5.38 -12.14 -11.81
CA PRO A 319 -6.65 -12.82 -12.12
C PRO A 319 -6.56 -14.35 -11.98
N GLU A 320 -7.70 -15.03 -11.78
CA GLU A 320 -7.72 -16.51 -11.69
C GLU A 320 -7.19 -17.17 -12.97
N LEU A 321 -7.52 -16.62 -14.14
CA LEU A 321 -7.01 -17.13 -15.42
C LEU A 321 -5.49 -17.11 -15.51
N PHE A 322 -4.81 -16.11 -14.93
CA PHE A 322 -3.35 -16.09 -14.86
C PHE A 322 -2.82 -17.29 -14.08
N LYS A 323 -3.45 -17.60 -12.93
CA LYS A 323 -3.05 -18.75 -12.08
C LYS A 323 -3.20 -20.06 -12.84
N ASP A 324 -4.28 -20.20 -13.60
CA ASP A 324 -4.55 -21.37 -14.43
C ASP A 324 -3.52 -21.51 -15.57
N VAL A 325 -3.18 -20.42 -16.26
CA VAL A 325 -2.14 -20.39 -17.30
C VAL A 325 -0.78 -20.78 -16.73
N ILE A 326 -0.37 -20.21 -15.59
CA ILE A 326 0.90 -20.57 -14.94
C ILE A 326 0.90 -22.04 -14.54
N ARG A 327 -0.20 -22.55 -13.96
CA ARG A 327 -0.33 -23.97 -13.60
C ARG A 327 -0.11 -24.86 -14.82
N LEU A 328 -0.76 -24.54 -15.95
CA LEU A 328 -0.62 -25.30 -17.20
C LEU A 328 0.82 -25.22 -17.75
N LEU A 329 1.44 -24.04 -17.73
CA LEU A 329 2.82 -23.84 -18.17
C LEU A 329 3.83 -24.61 -17.33
N VAL A 330 3.58 -24.81 -16.02
CA VAL A 330 4.47 -25.57 -15.12
C VAL A 330 4.37 -27.08 -15.36
N VAL A 331 3.22 -27.60 -15.81
CA VAL A 331 3.02 -29.05 -16.02
C VAL A 331 4.02 -29.64 -17.00
N VAL A 332 4.26 -28.99 -18.13
CA VAL A 332 5.17 -29.48 -19.19
C VAL A 332 6.61 -29.65 -18.67
N PRO A 333 7.29 -28.62 -18.13
CA PRO A 333 8.63 -28.77 -17.60
C PRO A 333 8.68 -29.72 -16.40
N LEU A 334 7.61 -29.79 -15.58
CA LEU A 334 7.52 -30.74 -14.46
C LEU A 334 7.47 -32.19 -14.93
N ILE A 335 6.71 -32.51 -15.98
CA ILE A 335 6.69 -33.85 -16.58
C ILE A 335 8.07 -34.19 -17.16
N ILE A 336 8.68 -33.27 -17.91
CA ILE A 336 10.02 -33.47 -18.51
C ILE A 336 11.06 -33.77 -17.43
N LEU A 337 11.01 -33.06 -16.30
CA LEU A 337 11.90 -33.27 -15.18
C LEU A 337 11.58 -34.56 -14.43
N SER A 338 10.30 -34.90 -14.25
CA SER A 338 9.89 -36.15 -13.59
C SER A 338 10.29 -37.40 -14.37
N ILE A 339 10.24 -37.34 -15.71
CA ILE A 339 10.68 -38.42 -16.61
C ILE A 339 12.16 -38.79 -16.40
N THR A 340 13.02 -37.86 -15.96
CA THR A 340 14.44 -38.16 -15.70
C THR A 340 14.67 -38.82 -14.34
N LEU A 341 13.72 -38.70 -13.42
CA LEU A 341 13.79 -39.27 -12.07
C LEU A 341 13.16 -40.66 -12.01
N VAL A 342 12.16 -40.92 -12.85
CA VAL A 342 11.30 -42.10 -12.76
C VAL A 342 11.69 -43.19 -13.77
N TYR A 343 11.49 -44.46 -13.42
CA TYR A 343 11.75 -45.60 -14.31
C TYR A 343 10.76 -45.63 -15.49
N ARG A 344 11.23 -46.03 -16.69
CA ARG A 344 10.49 -45.96 -17.96
C ARG A 344 9.10 -46.61 -17.95
N LYS A 345 8.90 -47.67 -17.16
CA LYS A 345 7.59 -48.34 -17.00
C LYS A 345 6.50 -47.40 -16.46
N PHE A 346 6.86 -46.36 -15.72
CA PHE A 346 5.92 -45.43 -15.12
C PHE A 346 5.63 -44.18 -15.95
N TYR A 347 6.24 -44.02 -17.14
CA TYR A 347 6.02 -42.85 -17.99
C TYR A 347 4.54 -42.67 -18.36
N LYS A 348 3.82 -43.78 -18.58
CA LYS A 348 2.37 -43.75 -18.86
C LYS A 348 1.58 -43.06 -17.75
N TYR A 349 1.94 -43.28 -16.48
CA TYR A 349 1.28 -42.63 -15.34
C TYR A 349 1.63 -41.14 -15.22
N LEU A 350 2.85 -40.73 -15.59
CA LEU A 350 3.23 -39.32 -15.66
C LEU A 350 2.46 -38.55 -16.74
N TYR A 351 2.29 -39.16 -17.92
CA TYR A 351 1.47 -38.57 -18.98
C TYR A 351 -0.01 -38.52 -18.59
N LEU A 352 -0.52 -39.56 -17.92
CA LEU A 352 -1.89 -39.57 -17.41
C LEU A 352 -2.11 -38.49 -16.36
N PHE A 353 -1.14 -38.29 -15.44
CA PHE A 353 -1.17 -37.19 -14.48
C PHE A 353 -1.20 -35.81 -15.18
N GLY A 354 -0.35 -35.61 -16.20
CA GLY A 354 -0.39 -34.40 -17.01
C GLY A 354 -1.73 -34.17 -17.71
N LEU A 355 -2.31 -35.24 -18.25
CA LEU A 355 -3.61 -35.21 -18.92
C LEU A 355 -4.74 -34.89 -17.96
N VAL A 356 -4.72 -35.40 -16.73
CA VAL A 356 -5.70 -35.03 -15.69
C VAL A 356 -5.62 -33.54 -15.35
N ILE A 357 -4.42 -32.96 -15.22
CA ILE A 357 -4.29 -31.52 -14.97
C ILE A 357 -4.80 -30.70 -16.16
N TYR A 358 -4.53 -31.15 -17.39
CA TYR A 358 -5.04 -30.52 -18.60
C TYR A 358 -6.58 -30.59 -18.70
N LEU A 359 -7.18 -31.73 -18.39
CA LEU A 359 -8.63 -31.88 -18.34
C LEU A 359 -9.26 -31.05 -17.22
N GLN A 360 -8.59 -30.94 -16.06
CA GLN A 360 -9.04 -30.06 -14.99
C GLN A 360 -9.04 -28.59 -15.44
N PHE A 361 -8.03 -28.15 -16.20
CA PHE A 361 -8.02 -26.82 -16.79
C PHE A 361 -9.22 -26.61 -17.72
N ILE A 362 -9.50 -27.57 -18.61
CA ILE A 362 -10.67 -27.51 -19.51
C ILE A 362 -11.97 -27.41 -18.70
N TYR A 363 -12.14 -28.21 -17.65
CA TYR A 363 -13.33 -28.20 -16.79
C TYR A 363 -13.49 -26.93 -15.93
N LEU A 364 -12.40 -26.22 -15.65
CA LEU A 364 -12.47 -24.95 -14.92
C LEU A 364 -12.77 -23.76 -15.84
N VAL A 365 -12.54 -23.93 -17.14
CA VAL A 365 -12.72 -22.93 -18.21
C VAL A 365 -14.07 -23.07 -18.91
N LEU A 366 -14.60 -24.30 -19.04
CA LEU A 366 -15.92 -24.66 -19.55
C LEU A 366 -16.87 -25.02 -18.41
#